data_AF-A0ABC8CMP9-F1
#
_entry.id   AF-A0ABC8CMP9-F1
#
_cell.length_a   1.000
_cell.length_b   1.000
_cell.length_c   1.000
_cell.angle_alpha   90.00
_cell.angle_beta   90.00
_cell.angle_gamma   90.00
#
_symmetry.space_group_name_H-M   'P 1'
#
loop_
_entity.id
_entity.type
_entity.pdbx_description
1 polymer ?
#
loop_
_entity_poly.entity_id
_entity_poly.type
_entity_poly.pdbx_seq_one_letter_code
_entity_poly.pdbx_strand_id
1 'polypeptide(L)'
;MTLAGLLPALARRRDFNGVTLTDQGFGDTPAGVQLSRELSMLFLHCDEYSTDPTGAASSSGPLAWVSHRTLGELSLSTRQAWDLAAANLQRRALTDQGLEFRTRRATELLPGCTEGVQVEALGAPTSSWLAHPQTFAILDQHLRRLIRAQKITYLVPDRRTVIALNDAPIERARYWSQKLSEQRRLRGAVLSPQPLVWANGFPLEV
;
A
#
# COMPACT_ATOMS: atom_id res chain seq x y z
N MET A 1 -18.56 0.05 -12.04
CA MET A 1 -17.31 -0.49 -11.43
C MET A 1 -17.26 -2.00 -11.61
N THR A 2 -16.13 -2.55 -12.08
CA THR A 2 -15.90 -4.01 -12.14
C THR A 2 -15.31 -4.52 -10.82
N LEU A 3 -15.63 -5.75 -10.43
CA LEU A 3 -15.08 -6.37 -9.22
C LEU A 3 -13.55 -6.57 -9.30
N ALA A 4 -13.00 -6.76 -10.49
CA ALA A 4 -11.56 -6.90 -10.73
C ALA A 4 -10.78 -5.59 -10.50
N GLY A 5 -11.46 -4.44 -10.57
CA GLY A 5 -10.87 -3.12 -10.32
C GLY A 5 -10.63 -2.78 -8.85
N LEU A 6 -11.19 -3.57 -7.93
CA LEU A 6 -11.13 -3.31 -6.49
C LEU A 6 -9.74 -3.64 -5.92
N LEU A 7 -9.10 -2.69 -5.25
CA LEU A 7 -7.78 -2.84 -4.65
C LEU A 7 -7.76 -2.34 -3.20
N PRO A 8 -6.96 -2.96 -2.32
CA PRO A 8 -6.77 -2.45 -0.97
C PRO A 8 -5.78 -1.29 -1.04
N ALA A 9 -5.97 -0.28 -0.21
CA ALA A 9 -5.07 0.83 -0.11
C ALA A 9 -4.83 1.19 1.33
N LEU A 10 -3.55 1.29 1.69
CA LEU A 10 -3.16 1.79 2.99
C LEU A 10 -3.48 3.28 3.06
N ALA A 11 -4.12 3.69 4.14
CA ALA A 11 -4.56 5.06 4.38
C ALA A 11 -4.31 5.44 5.85
N ARG A 12 -4.09 6.74 6.10
CA ARG A 12 -4.12 7.27 7.47
C ARG A 12 -5.55 7.49 7.89
N ARG A 13 -5.89 7.01 9.08
CA ARG A 13 -7.23 7.11 9.64
C ARG A 13 -7.72 8.56 9.73
N ARG A 14 -6.85 9.48 10.16
CA ARG A 14 -7.19 10.90 10.29
C ARG A 14 -7.55 11.58 8.98
N ASP A 15 -7.04 11.07 7.85
CA ASP A 15 -7.28 11.68 6.54
C ASP A 15 -8.71 11.36 6.02
N PHE A 16 -9.42 10.43 6.67
CA PHE A 16 -10.76 9.97 6.27
C PHE A 16 -11.79 10.01 7.40
N ASN A 17 -11.42 10.50 8.57
CA ASN A 17 -12.35 10.65 9.68
C ASN A 17 -13.31 11.82 9.38
N GLY A 18 -14.61 11.53 9.24
CA GLY A 18 -15.62 12.53 8.89
C GLY A 18 -15.60 12.99 7.42
N VAL A 19 -14.85 12.31 6.55
CA VAL A 19 -14.84 12.60 5.11
C VAL A 19 -16.03 11.92 4.44
N THR A 20 -16.78 12.70 3.65
CA THR A 20 -17.81 12.22 2.74
C THR A 20 -17.29 12.23 1.30
N LEU A 21 -17.40 11.10 0.63
CA LEU A 21 -17.25 11.00 -0.81
C LEU A 21 -18.52 11.59 -1.43
N THR A 22 -18.36 12.69 -2.15
CA THR A 22 -19.46 13.30 -2.89
C THR A 22 -19.49 12.71 -4.28
N ASP A 23 -20.39 11.76 -4.51
CA ASP A 23 -20.84 11.42 -5.85
C ASP A 23 -22.34 11.70 -5.90
N GLN A 24 -22.79 12.54 -6.84
CA GLN A 24 -24.21 12.84 -7.06
C GLN A 24 -24.98 13.48 -5.87
N GLY A 25 -24.36 14.37 -5.08
CA GLY A 25 -25.11 15.22 -4.12
C GLY A 25 -25.51 14.56 -2.80
N PHE A 26 -25.11 13.30 -2.54
CA PHE A 26 -25.18 12.66 -1.23
C PHE A 26 -23.77 12.31 -0.76
N GLY A 27 -23.48 12.57 0.52
CA GLY A 27 -22.18 12.25 1.11
C GLY A 27 -22.11 10.80 1.54
N ASP A 28 -21.30 9.99 0.88
CA ASP A 28 -21.08 8.60 1.28
C ASP A 28 -19.77 8.43 2.06
N THR A 29 -19.77 7.57 3.09
CA THR A 29 -18.56 7.28 3.85
C THR A 29 -17.65 6.31 3.08
N PRO A 30 -16.33 6.58 2.99
CA PRO A 30 -15.36 5.63 2.45
C PRO A 30 -15.46 4.27 3.14
N ALA A 31 -15.46 3.19 2.37
CA ALA A 31 -15.46 1.85 2.92
C ALA A 31 -14.04 1.42 3.32
N GLY A 32 -13.92 0.75 4.46
CA GLY A 32 -12.63 0.29 4.94
C GLY A 32 -12.64 -0.56 6.20
N VAL A 33 -11.44 -0.95 6.60
CA VAL A 33 -11.14 -1.76 7.79
C VAL A 33 -10.01 -1.08 8.56
N GLN A 34 -10.18 -0.94 9.87
CA GLN A 34 -9.11 -0.43 10.73
C GLN A 34 -7.99 -1.47 10.87
N LEU A 35 -6.73 -1.07 10.63
CA LEU A 35 -5.58 -1.98 10.76
C LEU A 35 -4.81 -1.74 12.06
N SER A 36 -4.68 -0.48 12.48
CA SER A 36 -4.01 -0.08 13.72
C SER A 36 -4.63 1.21 14.28
N ARG A 37 -3.99 1.85 15.26
CA ARG A 37 -4.49 3.11 15.82
C ARG A 37 -4.54 4.22 14.76
N GLU A 38 -3.49 4.31 13.93
CA GLU A 38 -3.29 5.39 12.96
C GLU A 38 -3.61 4.97 11.52
N LEU A 39 -3.60 3.67 11.21
CA LEU A 39 -3.73 3.16 9.84
C LEU A 39 -5.04 2.41 9.63
N SER A 40 -5.58 2.59 8.43
CA SER A 40 -6.75 1.88 7.93
C SER A 40 -6.47 1.37 6.52
N MET A 41 -7.13 0.29 6.15
CA MET A 41 -7.28 -0.12 4.76
C MET A 41 -8.56 0.48 4.23
N LEU A 42 -8.47 1.17 3.11
CA LEU A 42 -9.60 1.66 2.33
C LEU A 42 -9.60 1.00 0.96
N PHE A 43 -10.76 0.98 0.32
CA PHE A 43 -10.92 0.42 -1.01
C PHE A 43 -10.69 1.47 -2.10
N LEU A 44 -9.80 1.16 -3.03
CA LEU A 44 -9.67 1.87 -4.29
C LEU A 44 -10.31 1.07 -5.40
N HIS A 45 -10.91 1.76 -6.35
CA HIS A 45 -11.25 1.20 -7.64
C HIS A 45 -10.31 1.80 -8.69
N CYS A 46 -9.79 0.93 -9.54
CA CYS A 46 -8.96 1.29 -10.68
C CYS A 46 -9.59 0.67 -11.91
N ASP A 47 -10.21 1.51 -12.76
CA ASP A 47 -10.74 1.10 -14.04
C ASP A 47 -9.59 0.67 -14.97
N GLU A 48 -9.66 -0.56 -15.45
CA GLU A 48 -8.78 -1.06 -16.50
C GLU A 48 -9.24 -0.48 -17.83
N TYR A 49 -8.59 0.58 -18.31
CA TYR A 49 -8.65 0.95 -19.72
C TYR A 49 -7.31 1.52 -20.19
N SER A 50 -6.40 0.62 -20.55
CA SER A 50 -5.52 0.74 -21.73
C SER A 50 -4.68 -0.53 -21.83
N THR A 51 -5.18 -1.52 -22.58
CA THR A 51 -4.33 -2.55 -23.18
C THR A 51 -3.52 -1.89 -24.29
N ASP A 52 -2.40 -1.30 -23.93
CA ASP A 52 -1.34 -1.05 -24.90
C ASP A 52 -0.70 -2.42 -25.24
N PRO A 53 -0.60 -2.82 -26.52
CA PRO A 53 -0.09 -4.13 -26.93
C PRO A 53 1.40 -4.35 -26.62
N THR A 54 2.08 -3.36 -26.04
CA THR A 54 3.51 -3.35 -25.72
C THR A 54 3.85 -3.94 -24.34
N GLY A 55 2.87 -4.47 -23.59
CA GLY A 55 3.11 -5.17 -22.32
C GLY A 55 3.54 -4.26 -21.16
N ALA A 56 3.50 -2.95 -21.33
CA ALA A 56 3.69 -1.99 -20.25
C ALA A 56 2.34 -1.71 -19.57
N ALA A 57 1.99 -2.51 -18.56
CA ALA A 57 0.81 -2.29 -17.73
C ALA A 57 0.90 -0.93 -17.01
N SER A 58 0.46 0.13 -17.70
CA SER A 58 0.36 1.47 -17.14
C SER A 58 -1.07 1.64 -16.61
N SER A 59 -1.29 1.31 -15.34
CA SER A 59 -2.54 1.62 -14.64
C SER A 59 -2.67 3.13 -14.47
N SER A 60 -3.10 3.82 -15.52
CA SER A 60 -3.29 5.28 -15.57
C SER A 60 -4.77 5.69 -15.49
N GLY A 61 -5.65 4.78 -15.06
CA GLY A 61 -7.03 5.12 -14.70
C GLY A 61 -7.06 5.92 -13.39
N PRO A 62 -8.01 6.86 -13.22
CA PRO A 62 -8.17 7.59 -11.96
C PRO A 62 -8.48 6.60 -10.82
N LEU A 63 -7.68 6.65 -9.76
CA LEU A 63 -7.94 5.88 -8.54
C LEU A 63 -9.08 6.54 -7.76
N ALA A 64 -10.24 5.89 -7.71
CA ALA A 64 -11.40 6.38 -6.97
C ALA A 64 -11.55 5.64 -5.64
N TRP A 65 -11.86 6.37 -4.57
CA TRP A 65 -12.23 5.74 -3.30
C TRP A 65 -13.62 5.09 -3.41
N VAL A 66 -13.77 3.89 -2.88
CA VAL A 66 -15.04 3.16 -2.89
C VAL A 66 -15.78 3.40 -1.58
N SER A 67 -17.07 3.71 -1.68
CA SER A 67 -17.92 3.96 -0.51
C SER A 67 -18.61 2.69 0.00
N HIS A 68 -19.17 2.74 1.20
CA HIS A 68 -19.99 1.64 1.73
C HIS A 68 -21.23 1.36 0.87
N ARG A 69 -21.82 2.40 0.26
CA ARG A 69 -22.94 2.27 -0.67
C ARG A 69 -22.52 1.48 -1.89
N THR A 70 -21.41 1.84 -2.52
CA THR A 70 -20.88 1.14 -3.71
C THR A 70 -20.59 -0.33 -3.42
N LEU A 71 -20.06 -0.68 -2.24
CA LEU A 71 -19.91 -2.09 -1.85
C LEU A 71 -21.26 -2.80 -1.72
N GLY A 72 -22.27 -2.13 -1.16
CA GLY A 72 -23.63 -2.64 -1.05
C GLY A 72 -24.28 -2.90 -2.41
N GLU A 73 -24.10 -1.99 -3.38
CA GLU A 73 -24.55 -2.16 -4.78
C GLU A 73 -23.88 -3.37 -5.44
N LEU A 74 -22.62 -3.65 -5.11
CA LEU A 74 -21.88 -4.83 -5.53
C LEU A 74 -22.24 -6.10 -4.73
N SER A 75 -23.19 -6.02 -3.79
CA SER A 75 -23.60 -7.11 -2.90
C SER A 75 -22.42 -7.73 -2.10
N LEU A 76 -21.43 -6.91 -1.75
CA LEU A 76 -20.26 -7.32 -0.97
C LEU A 76 -20.32 -6.79 0.45
N SER A 77 -20.09 -7.66 1.43
CA SER A 77 -19.69 -7.22 2.77
C SER A 77 -18.28 -6.63 2.73
N THR A 78 -17.94 -5.77 3.70
CA THR A 78 -16.58 -5.21 3.86
C THR A 78 -15.51 -6.31 3.93
N ARG A 79 -15.80 -7.44 4.61
CA ARG A 79 -14.88 -8.58 4.71
C ARG A 79 -14.63 -9.23 3.36
N GLN A 80 -15.69 -9.56 2.63
CA GLN A 80 -15.57 -10.15 1.29
C GLN A 80 -14.85 -9.21 0.31
N ALA A 81 -15.15 -7.91 0.39
CA ALA A 81 -14.47 -6.89 -0.40
C ALA A 81 -12.96 -6.85 -0.08
N TRP A 82 -12.58 -6.96 1.21
CA TRP A 82 -11.18 -6.94 1.64
C TRP A 82 -10.40 -8.16 1.13
N ASP A 83 -10.97 -9.36 1.26
CA ASP A 83 -10.38 -10.60 0.76
C ASP A 83 -10.30 -10.58 -0.79
N LEU A 84 -11.35 -10.10 -1.47
CA LEU A 84 -11.37 -9.95 -2.93
C LEU A 84 -10.32 -8.95 -3.42
N ALA A 85 -10.21 -7.79 -2.77
CA ALA A 85 -9.24 -6.77 -3.13
C ALA A 85 -7.81 -7.30 -2.99
N ALA A 86 -7.52 -8.07 -1.93
CA ALA A 86 -6.22 -8.72 -1.76
C ALA A 86 -5.92 -9.75 -2.87
N ALA A 87 -6.93 -10.50 -3.32
CA ALA A 87 -6.79 -11.42 -4.44
C ALA A 87 -6.57 -10.67 -5.77
N ASN A 88 -7.27 -9.56 -6.00
CA ASN A 88 -7.08 -8.69 -7.17
C ASN A 88 -5.66 -8.12 -7.20
N LEU A 89 -5.15 -7.64 -6.05
CA LEU A 89 -3.79 -7.12 -5.93
C LEU A 89 -2.74 -8.17 -6.33
N GLN A 90 -2.90 -9.42 -5.88
CA GLN A 90 -2.00 -10.51 -6.26
C GLN A 90 -2.08 -10.82 -7.76
N ARG A 91 -3.29 -10.88 -8.33
CA ARG A 91 -3.48 -11.12 -9.77
C ARG A 91 -2.81 -10.03 -10.62
N ARG A 92 -2.85 -8.77 -10.19
CA ARG A 92 -2.23 -7.65 -10.92
C ARG A 92 -0.71 -7.66 -10.91
N ALA A 93 -0.09 -8.32 -9.94
CA ALA A 93 1.37 -8.46 -9.87
C ALA A 93 1.87 -9.82 -10.36
N LEU A 94 0.96 -10.68 -10.85
CA LEU A 94 1.29 -12.00 -11.33
C LEU A 94 1.87 -11.92 -12.75
N THR A 95 2.97 -12.61 -12.96
CA THR A 95 3.63 -12.83 -14.25
C THR A 95 3.69 -14.33 -14.53
N ASP A 96 4.16 -14.71 -15.72
CA ASP A 96 4.40 -16.12 -16.07
C ASP A 96 5.37 -16.84 -15.11
N GLN A 97 6.18 -16.08 -14.35
CA GLN A 97 7.15 -16.59 -13.38
C GLN A 97 6.68 -16.44 -11.92
N GLY A 98 5.44 -16.02 -11.69
CA GLY A 98 4.89 -15.74 -10.37
C GLY A 98 4.82 -14.24 -10.04
N LEU A 99 4.78 -13.90 -8.75
CA LEU A 99 4.66 -12.51 -8.30
C LEU A 99 5.97 -11.73 -8.50
N GLU A 100 5.91 -10.59 -9.19
CA GLU A 100 7.07 -9.74 -9.44
C GLU A 100 7.15 -8.58 -8.42
N PHE A 101 8.30 -8.48 -7.75
CA PHE A 101 8.70 -7.32 -6.95
C PHE A 101 10.04 -6.80 -7.47
N ARG A 102 10.07 -5.53 -7.85
CA ARG A 102 11.30 -4.86 -8.26
C ARG A 102 11.94 -4.22 -7.04
N THR A 103 13.25 -4.37 -6.93
CA THR A 103 14.00 -3.78 -5.83
C THR A 103 15.18 -3.00 -6.33
N ARG A 104 15.46 -1.88 -5.65
CA ARG A 104 16.69 -1.10 -5.83
C ARG A 104 17.25 -0.69 -4.48
N ARG A 105 18.54 -0.33 -4.43
CA ARG A 105 19.17 0.14 -3.19
C ARG A 105 18.45 1.38 -2.66
N ALA A 106 18.21 1.45 -1.35
CA ALA A 106 17.58 2.61 -0.74
C ALA A 106 18.43 3.89 -0.90
N THR A 107 19.74 3.76 -1.07
CA THR A 107 20.68 4.87 -1.33
C THR A 107 20.32 5.74 -2.53
N GLU A 108 19.62 5.18 -3.53
CA GLU A 108 19.11 5.90 -4.71
C GLU A 108 18.10 7.00 -4.32
N LEU A 109 17.34 6.77 -3.24
CA LEU A 109 16.33 7.72 -2.75
C LEU A 109 16.76 8.42 -1.45
N LEU A 110 17.52 7.72 -0.60
CA LEU A 110 18.03 8.17 0.69
C LEU A 110 19.55 7.98 0.71
N PRO A 111 20.33 8.95 0.19
CA PRO A 111 21.79 8.87 0.21
C PRO A 111 22.31 8.59 1.63
N GLY A 112 23.16 7.56 1.76
CA GLY A 112 23.70 7.09 3.04
C GLY A 112 22.91 5.97 3.73
N CYS A 113 21.68 5.66 3.27
CA CYS A 113 20.89 4.52 3.76
C CYS A 113 21.33 3.23 3.08
N THR A 114 22.44 2.64 3.55
CA THR A 114 23.03 1.41 2.98
C THR A 114 22.31 0.13 3.43
N GLU A 115 21.50 0.22 4.47
CA GLU A 115 20.81 -0.89 5.13
C GLU A 115 19.39 -1.15 4.61
N GLY A 116 19.03 -0.60 3.45
CA GLY A 116 17.67 -0.67 2.94
C GLY A 116 17.56 -0.97 1.46
N VAL A 117 16.41 -1.52 1.08
CA VAL A 117 15.97 -1.65 -0.30
C VAL A 117 14.64 -0.95 -0.49
N GLN A 118 14.52 -0.17 -1.57
CA GLN A 118 13.22 0.30 -2.03
C GLN A 118 12.57 -0.84 -2.83
N VAL A 119 11.28 -1.04 -2.60
CA VAL A 119 10.47 -2.05 -3.27
C VAL A 119 9.42 -1.36 -4.13
N GLU A 120 9.15 -1.96 -5.28
CA GLU A 120 8.10 -1.57 -6.20
C GLU A 120 7.33 -2.84 -6.62
N ALA A 121 6.01 -2.76 -6.56
CA ALA A 121 5.12 -3.81 -7.03
C ALA A 121 4.39 -3.35 -8.30
N LEU A 122 4.15 -4.28 -9.23
CA LEU A 122 3.43 -3.99 -10.46
C LEU A 122 1.92 -3.93 -10.24
N GLY A 123 1.24 -3.12 -11.06
CA GLY A 123 -0.22 -3.09 -11.19
C GLY A 123 -1.00 -2.42 -10.05
N ALA A 124 -0.33 -1.97 -8.98
CA ALA A 124 -0.93 -1.23 -7.87
C ALA A 124 0.12 -0.43 -7.08
N PRO A 125 -0.27 0.56 -6.27
CA PRO A 125 0.66 1.23 -5.36
C PRO A 125 1.33 0.23 -4.40
N THR A 126 2.65 0.30 -4.23
CA THR A 126 3.40 -0.67 -3.41
C THR A 126 2.88 -0.79 -1.98
N SER A 127 2.46 0.32 -1.36
CA SER A 127 1.90 0.31 0.01
C SER A 127 0.62 -0.53 0.15
N SER A 128 -0.11 -0.82 -0.93
CA SER A 128 -1.29 -1.69 -0.93
C SER A 128 -0.98 -3.09 -0.43
N TRP A 129 0.25 -3.57 -0.63
CA TRP A 129 0.68 -4.88 -0.14
C TRP A 129 0.71 -4.95 1.39
N LEU A 130 0.82 -3.81 2.08
CA LEU A 130 0.83 -3.72 3.54
C LEU A 130 -0.60 -3.67 4.13
N ALA A 131 -1.63 -3.52 3.29
CA ALA A 131 -3.00 -3.22 3.73
C ALA A 131 -3.87 -4.47 3.99
N HIS A 132 -3.34 -5.66 3.76
CA HIS A 132 -4.02 -6.93 4.04
C HIS A 132 -3.02 -7.96 4.62
N PRO A 133 -3.40 -8.77 5.63
CA PRO A 133 -2.48 -9.70 6.29
C PRO A 133 -1.78 -10.68 5.36
N GLN A 134 -2.53 -11.27 4.41
CA GLN A 134 -1.98 -12.22 3.45
C GLN A 134 -0.97 -11.57 2.50
N THR A 135 -1.27 -10.40 1.93
CA THR A 135 -0.38 -9.73 0.97
C THR A 135 0.86 -9.19 1.69
N PHE A 136 0.70 -8.74 2.93
CA PHE A 136 1.81 -8.25 3.73
C PHE A 136 2.73 -9.43 4.09
N ALA A 137 2.17 -10.57 4.50
CA ALA A 137 2.98 -11.77 4.76
C ALA A 137 3.78 -12.24 3.53
N ILE A 138 3.18 -12.21 2.33
CA ILE A 138 3.86 -12.55 1.06
C ILE A 138 5.05 -11.62 0.83
N LEU A 139 4.83 -10.31 0.93
CA LEU A 139 5.87 -9.29 0.73
C LEU A 139 6.98 -9.41 1.78
N ASP A 140 6.61 -9.51 3.06
CA ASP A 140 7.54 -9.60 4.19
C ASP A 140 8.41 -10.86 4.08
N GLN A 141 7.82 -12.03 3.80
CA GLN A 141 8.58 -13.26 3.59
C GLN A 141 9.49 -13.20 2.35
N HIS A 142 9.04 -12.56 1.26
CA HIS A 142 9.89 -12.35 0.08
C HIS A 142 11.11 -11.50 0.42
N LEU A 143 10.90 -10.35 1.07
CA LEU A 143 11.96 -9.42 1.40
C LEU A 143 12.92 -9.97 2.45
N ARG A 144 12.44 -10.69 3.46
CA ARG A 144 13.32 -11.35 4.47
C ARG A 144 14.30 -12.30 3.80
N ARG A 145 13.84 -13.09 2.82
CA ARG A 145 14.70 -13.98 2.04
C ARG A 145 15.68 -13.21 1.16
N LEU A 146 15.21 -12.15 0.50
CA LEU A 146 16.02 -11.35 -0.43
C LEU A 146 17.17 -10.63 0.28
N ILE A 147 16.88 -9.91 1.38
CA ILE A 147 17.87 -9.10 2.09
C ILE A 147 18.50 -9.81 3.30
N ARG A 148 18.11 -11.07 3.54
CA ARG A 148 18.56 -11.92 4.66
C ARG A 148 18.35 -11.28 6.04
N ALA A 149 17.23 -10.57 6.21
CA ALA A 149 16.86 -9.91 7.46
C ALA A 149 16.20 -10.88 8.45
N GLN A 150 16.52 -10.72 9.73
CA GLN A 150 15.71 -11.33 10.80
C GLN A 150 14.45 -10.49 11.06
N LYS A 151 14.60 -9.17 11.02
CA LYS A 151 13.55 -8.17 11.22
C LYS A 151 13.60 -7.13 10.12
N ILE A 152 12.42 -6.81 9.58
CA ILE A 152 12.26 -5.73 8.61
C ILE A 152 11.49 -4.59 9.26
N THR A 153 11.98 -3.37 9.04
CA THR A 153 11.26 -2.14 9.35
C THR A 153 10.94 -1.41 8.05
N TYR A 154 9.69 -1.04 7.84
CA TYR A 154 9.21 -0.43 6.60
C TYR A 154 9.07 1.08 6.74
N LEU A 155 9.60 1.83 5.78
CA LEU A 155 9.34 3.26 5.64
C LEU A 155 8.33 3.46 4.52
N VAL A 156 7.22 4.13 4.83
CA VAL A 156 6.08 4.27 3.89
C VAL A 156 5.62 5.74 3.83
N PRO A 157 6.38 6.62 3.16
CA PRO A 157 6.08 8.04 3.15
C PRO A 157 4.88 8.37 2.26
N ASP A 158 4.57 7.53 1.27
CA ASP A 158 3.46 7.72 0.32
C ASP A 158 3.00 6.36 -0.22
N ARG A 159 1.98 6.35 -1.09
CA ARG A 159 1.38 5.10 -1.57
C ARG A 159 2.31 4.25 -2.45
N ARG A 160 3.27 4.86 -3.14
CA ARG A 160 4.12 4.21 -4.14
C ARG A 160 5.49 3.83 -3.58
N THR A 161 5.94 4.55 -2.57
CA THR A 161 7.26 4.36 -1.98
C THR A 161 7.15 3.46 -0.76
N VAL A 162 7.79 2.30 -0.81
CA VAL A 162 8.03 1.43 0.35
C VAL A 162 9.51 1.11 0.40
N ILE A 163 10.16 1.38 1.54
CA ILE A 163 11.55 1.00 1.79
C ILE A 163 11.57 -0.01 2.91
N ALA A 164 12.19 -1.16 2.69
CA ALA A 164 12.45 -2.16 3.72
C ALA A 164 13.87 -1.99 4.24
N LEU A 165 13.99 -1.66 5.52
CA LEU A 165 15.26 -1.60 6.24
C LEU A 165 15.56 -2.95 6.87
N ASN A 166 16.79 -3.41 6.69
CA ASN A 166 17.32 -4.67 7.19
C ASN A 166 17.87 -4.49 8.61
N ASP A 167 17.25 -5.14 9.60
CA ASP A 167 17.73 -5.20 10.99
C ASP A 167 18.14 -3.83 11.60
N ALA A 168 17.53 -2.75 11.08
CA ALA A 168 17.87 -1.39 11.48
C ALA A 168 17.37 -1.12 12.91
N PRO A 169 18.22 -0.54 13.79
CA PRO A 169 17.79 -0.05 15.09
C PRO A 169 16.64 0.95 14.95
N ILE A 170 15.71 0.96 15.91
CA ILE A 170 14.49 1.77 15.82
C ILE A 170 14.79 3.27 15.64
N GLU A 171 15.79 3.79 16.34
CA GLU A 171 16.21 5.20 16.23
C GLU A 171 16.70 5.54 14.82
N ARG A 172 17.40 4.59 14.17
CA ARG A 172 17.89 4.75 12.81
C ARG A 172 16.77 4.67 11.79
N ALA A 173 15.80 3.78 12.00
CA ALA A 173 14.59 3.72 11.19
C ALA A 173 13.76 5.00 11.30
N ARG A 174 13.57 5.53 12.51
CA ARG A 174 12.87 6.81 12.75
C ARG A 174 13.59 7.98 12.09
N TYR A 175 14.91 8.05 12.19
CA TYR A 175 15.71 9.06 11.50
C TYR A 175 15.47 9.05 9.98
N TRP A 176 15.52 7.86 9.35
CA TRP A 176 15.24 7.75 7.92
C TRP A 176 13.79 8.06 7.56
N SER A 177 12.83 7.63 8.37
CA SER A 177 11.42 7.95 8.19
C SER A 177 11.17 9.45 8.20
N GLN A 178 11.79 10.16 9.15
CA GLN A 178 11.70 11.61 9.25
C GLN A 178 12.32 12.30 8.02
N LYS A 179 13.55 11.91 7.64
CA LYS A 179 14.21 12.45 6.45
C LYS A 179 13.38 12.28 5.19
N LEU A 180 12.82 11.09 5.00
CA LEU A 180 11.98 10.76 3.85
C LEU A 180 10.66 11.55 3.87
N SER A 181 10.06 11.71 5.05
CA SER A 181 8.86 12.52 5.24
C SER A 181 9.12 13.99 4.92
N GLU A 182 10.24 14.56 5.38
CA GLU A 182 10.63 15.94 5.10
C GLU A 182 10.80 16.20 3.60
N GLN A 183 11.48 15.30 2.88
CA GLN A 183 11.62 15.37 1.42
C GLN A 183 10.27 15.32 0.67
N ARG A 184 9.26 14.66 1.25
CA ARG A 184 7.96 14.41 0.61
C ARG A 184 6.85 15.36 1.04
N ARG A 185 7.00 16.08 2.17
CA ARG A 185 6.01 17.07 2.65
C ARG A 185 5.64 18.10 1.57
N LEU A 186 6.60 18.48 0.73
CA LEU A 186 6.38 19.43 -0.37
C LEU A 186 5.50 18.85 -1.50
N ARG A 187 5.29 17.53 -1.54
CA ARG A 187 4.50 16.82 -2.56
C ARG A 187 3.15 16.32 -2.05
N GLY A 188 2.80 16.60 -0.79
CA GLY A 188 1.51 16.28 -0.18
C GLY A 188 1.58 15.44 1.10
N ALA A 189 0.49 14.72 1.34
CA ALA A 189 0.18 14.01 2.58
C ALA A 189 1.05 12.73 2.78
N VAL A 190 1.81 12.67 3.87
CA VAL A 190 2.73 11.54 4.19
C VAL A 190 1.99 10.31 4.74
N LEU A 191 1.97 9.17 4.05
CA LEU A 191 1.14 8.02 4.44
C LEU A 191 1.45 7.43 5.82
N SER A 192 2.71 7.27 6.22
CA SER A 192 3.05 7.04 7.64
C SER A 192 4.35 7.77 7.96
N PRO A 193 4.33 8.68 8.96
CA PRO A 193 5.54 9.38 9.38
C PRO A 193 6.43 8.52 10.28
N GLN A 194 5.90 7.44 10.85
CA GLN A 194 6.64 6.49 11.68
C GLN A 194 7.03 5.27 10.86
N PRO A 195 8.14 4.61 11.19
CA PRO A 195 8.45 3.30 10.63
C PRO A 195 7.36 2.29 11.01
N LEU A 196 7.12 1.32 10.12
CA LEU A 196 6.15 0.25 10.32
C LEU A 196 6.85 -1.08 10.53
N VAL A 197 6.27 -1.93 11.35
CA VAL A 197 6.64 -3.36 11.44
C VAL A 197 5.44 -4.23 11.13
N TRP A 198 5.71 -5.43 10.63
CA TRP A 198 4.69 -6.47 10.57
C TRP A 198 4.46 -7.03 11.98
N ALA A 199 3.26 -6.84 12.53
CA ALA A 199 2.87 -7.34 13.84
C ALA A 199 1.44 -7.90 13.79
N ASN A 200 1.26 -9.16 14.19
CA ASN A 200 -0.05 -9.84 14.19
C ASN A 200 -0.79 -9.76 12.84
N GLY A 201 -0.05 -9.77 11.73
CA GLY A 201 -0.63 -9.65 10.38
C GLY A 201 -0.90 -8.22 9.90
N PHE A 202 -0.60 -7.19 10.70
CA PHE A 202 -0.91 -5.80 10.37
C PHE A 202 0.29 -4.87 10.45
N PRO A 203 0.28 -3.73 9.73
CA PRO A 203 1.27 -2.69 9.90
C PRO A 203 1.07 -1.95 11.23
N LEU A 204 2.10 -1.96 12.06
CA LEU A 204 2.15 -1.24 13.33
C LEU A 204 3.26 -0.18 13.30
N GLU A 205 2.90 1.06 13.64
CA GLU A 205 3.86 2.16 13.82
C GLU A 205 4.73 1.96 15.06
N VAL A 206 6.04 2.18 14.95
CA VAL A 206 7.05 1.94 16.01
C VAL A 206 8.00 3.11 16.24
#